data_AF-R5CN89-F1
#
_entry.id   AF-R5CN89-F1
#
_cell.length_a   1.000
_cell.length_b   1.000
_cell.length_c   1.000
_cell.angle_alpha   90.00
_cell.angle_beta   90.00
_cell.angle_gamma   90.00
#
_symmetry.space_group_name_H-M   'P 1'
#
loop_
_entity.id
_entity.type
_entity.pdbx_description
1 polymer ?
#
loop_
_entity_poly.entity_id
_entity_poly.type
_entity_poly.pdbx_seq_one_letter_code
_entity_poly.pdbx_strand_id
1 'polypeptide(L)'
;MTDNNDDVLVKKFFSENRIDVPDDGFSRRVMRRLPDRTRRISRLWTAVCVVIGLLIFFRNKGFSVLVSCFDGIFSDVLARHEQLNNPHLLLPVAMVLILLWGIGFAVRER
;
A
#
# COMPACT_ATOMS: atom_id res chain seq x y z
N MET A 1 27.46 21.51 -36.85
CA MET A 1 28.19 21.56 -35.55
C MET A 1 28.17 23.01 -35.03
N THR A 2 27.01 23.53 -34.66
CA THR A 2 26.82 24.94 -34.22
C THR A 2 26.15 25.07 -32.84
N ASP A 3 25.58 23.97 -32.34
CA ASP A 3 24.81 23.88 -31.08
C ASP A 3 25.64 24.30 -29.84
N ASN A 4 26.90 23.88 -29.78
CA ASN A 4 27.74 24.08 -28.59
C ASN A 4 28.17 25.54 -28.35
N ASN A 5 28.11 26.41 -29.36
CA ASN A 5 28.54 27.81 -29.21
C ASN A 5 27.40 28.71 -28.72
N ASP A 6 26.16 28.40 -29.13
CA ASP A 6 24.97 29.13 -28.71
C ASP A 6 24.70 28.93 -27.22
N ASP A 7 24.89 27.71 -26.69
CA ASP A 7 24.79 27.43 -25.26
C ASP A 7 25.78 28.26 -24.43
N VAL A 8 26.99 28.47 -24.95
CA VAL A 8 28.03 29.27 -24.28
C VAL A 8 27.64 30.76 -24.28
N LEU A 9 27.11 31.26 -25.39
CA LEU A 9 26.61 32.64 -25.51
C LEU A 9 25.43 32.90 -24.58
N VAL A 10 24.47 31.98 -24.55
CA VAL A 10 23.27 32.07 -23.70
C VAL A 10 23.67 32.01 -22.23
N LYS A 11 24.57 31.10 -21.84
CA LYS A 11 25.06 31.01 -20.46
C LYS A 11 25.81 32.26 -20.03
N LYS A 12 26.63 32.82 -20.92
CA LYS A 12 27.36 34.07 -20.64
C LYS A 12 26.40 35.25 -20.49
N PHE A 13 25.39 35.35 -21.36
CA PHE A 13 24.36 36.39 -21.30
C PHE A 13 23.57 36.37 -19.98
N PHE A 14 23.16 35.19 -19.52
CA PHE A 14 22.46 35.02 -18.24
C PHE A 14 23.36 35.23 -17.03
N SER A 15 24.66 34.92 -17.13
CA SER A 15 25.62 35.19 -16.05
C SER A 15 25.90 36.68 -15.89
N GLU A 16 25.94 37.42 -17.00
CA GLU A 16 26.28 38.84 -17.03
C GLU A 16 25.07 39.74 -16.72
N ASN A 17 23.84 39.27 -16.99
CA ASN A 17 22.58 39.97 -16.68
C ASN A 17 21.77 39.28 -15.57
N ARG A 18 22.44 38.66 -14.60
CA ARG A 18 21.74 38.01 -13.47
C ARG A 18 21.14 39.07 -12.56
N ILE A 19 19.86 39.32 -12.71
CA ILE A 19 19.10 40.15 -11.78
C ILE A 19 18.86 39.30 -10.53
N ASP A 20 19.57 39.61 -9.46
CA ASP A 20 19.27 39.06 -8.13
C ASP A 20 17.96 39.66 -7.64
N VAL A 21 16.85 39.06 -8.06
CA VAL A 21 15.51 39.41 -7.58
C VAL A 21 15.41 38.91 -6.13
N PRO A 22 15.27 39.80 -5.13
CA PRO A 22 14.98 39.36 -3.78
C PRO A 22 13.66 38.60 -3.79
N ASP A 23 13.64 37.40 -3.21
CA ASP A 23 12.40 36.65 -3.04
C ASP A 23 11.59 37.31 -1.92
N ASP A 24 10.85 38.37 -2.28
CA ASP A 24 9.98 39.18 -1.43
C ASP A 24 8.76 38.39 -0.93
N GLY A 25 8.98 37.17 -0.45
CA GLY A 25 7.96 36.19 -0.09
C GLY A 25 7.15 35.65 -1.27
N PHE A 26 7.64 35.77 -2.51
CA PHE A 26 6.99 35.25 -3.70
C PHE A 26 6.86 33.73 -3.61
N SER A 27 7.95 33.01 -3.34
CA SER A 27 7.93 31.55 -3.20
C SER A 27 6.95 31.10 -2.12
N ARG A 28 6.88 31.84 -0.99
CA ARG A 28 5.94 31.54 0.10
C ARG A 28 4.49 31.78 -0.32
N ARG A 29 4.21 32.84 -1.08
CA ARG A 29 2.87 33.11 -1.63
C ARG A 29 2.48 32.09 -2.70
N VAL A 30 3.41 31.63 -3.53
CA VAL A 30 3.19 30.58 -4.53
C VAL A 30 2.94 29.25 -3.86
N MET A 31 3.82 28.82 -2.95
CA MET A 31 3.68 27.56 -2.21
C MET A 31 2.38 27.49 -1.41
N ARG A 32 1.93 28.60 -0.81
CA ARG A 32 0.65 28.62 -0.10
C ARG A 32 -0.59 28.60 -1.01
N ARG A 33 -0.41 28.90 -2.30
CA ARG A 33 -1.45 28.73 -3.34
C ARG A 33 -1.41 27.34 -3.98
N LEU A 34 -0.43 26.48 -3.65
CA LEU A 34 -0.51 25.09 -4.06
C LEU A 34 -1.71 24.42 -3.35
N PRO A 35 -2.54 23.66 -4.07
CA PRO A 35 -3.78 23.09 -3.54
C PRO A 35 -3.50 21.92 -2.58
N ASP A 36 -3.11 22.22 -1.34
CA ASP A 36 -3.07 21.25 -0.23
C ASP A 36 -4.46 20.70 0.14
N ARG A 37 -5.52 21.35 -0.35
CA ARG A 37 -6.92 20.97 -0.12
C ARG A 37 -7.26 19.61 -0.74
N THR A 38 -6.65 19.27 -1.88
CA THR A 38 -6.88 17.98 -2.57
C THR A 38 -6.46 16.80 -1.71
N ARG A 39 -5.39 16.91 -0.90
CA ARG A 39 -4.93 15.86 0.02
C ARG A 39 -5.88 15.60 1.19
N ARG A 40 -6.73 16.55 1.56
CA ARG A 40 -7.74 16.35 2.61
C ARG A 40 -8.99 15.71 2.03
N ILE A 41 -9.41 16.16 0.84
CA ILE A 41 -10.57 15.62 0.14
C ILE A 41 -10.32 14.16 -0.26
N SER A 42 -9.12 13.81 -0.74
CA SER A 42 -8.78 12.43 -1.07
C SER A 42 -8.86 11.50 0.14
N ARG A 43 -8.31 11.92 1.29
CA ARG A 43 -8.39 11.15 2.54
C ARG A 43 -9.81 10.98 3.04
N LEU A 44 -10.64 12.01 2.92
CA LEU A 44 -12.05 11.92 3.29
C LEU A 44 -12.78 10.91 2.40
N TRP A 45 -12.50 10.93 1.10
CA TRP A 45 -13.06 9.98 0.15
C TRP A 45 -12.64 8.54 0.48
N THR A 46 -11.35 8.30 0.73
CA THR A 46 -10.88 6.98 1.14
C THR A 46 -11.57 6.50 2.41
N ALA A 47 -11.74 7.36 3.40
CA ALA A 47 -12.45 7.03 4.64
C ALA A 47 -13.93 6.65 4.37
N VAL A 48 -14.61 7.41 3.51
CA VAL A 48 -15.99 7.10 3.10
C VAL A 48 -16.07 5.75 2.39
N CYS A 49 -15.17 5.46 1.45
CA CYS A 49 -15.10 4.15 0.79
C CYS A 49 -14.91 3.00 1.77
N VAL A 50 -14.03 3.15 2.76
CA VAL A 50 -13.77 2.13 3.79
C VAL A 50 -15.02 1.88 4.63
N VAL A 51 -15.70 2.94 5.06
CA VAL A 51 -16.95 2.82 5.86
C VAL A 51 -18.04 2.11 5.06
N ILE A 52 -18.20 2.43 3.78
CA ILE A 52 -19.15 1.75 2.89
C ILE A 52 -18.79 0.26 2.75
N GLY A 53 -17.52 -0.06 2.54
CA GLY A 53 -17.04 -1.45 2.45
C GLY A 53 -17.34 -2.24 3.72
N LEU A 54 -17.08 -1.66 4.90
CA LEU A 54 -17.40 -2.27 6.18
C LEU A 54 -18.90 -2.49 6.36
N LEU A 55 -19.74 -1.50 6.03
CA LEU A 55 -21.19 -1.63 6.12
C LEU A 55 -21.73 -2.77 5.26
N ILE A 56 -21.25 -2.88 4.01
CA ILE A 56 -21.61 -3.98 3.11
C ILE A 56 -21.15 -5.32 3.69
N PHE A 57 -19.93 -5.37 4.22
CA PHE A 57 -19.36 -6.57 4.83
C PHE A 57 -20.19 -7.05 6.03
N PHE A 58 -20.57 -6.16 6.94
CA PHE A 58 -21.41 -6.48 8.09
C PHE A 58 -22.82 -6.90 7.66
N ARG A 59 -23.42 -6.18 6.71
CA ARG A 59 -24.79 -6.47 6.24
C ARG A 59 -24.89 -7.84 5.55
N ASN A 60 -23.88 -8.23 4.79
CA ASN A 60 -23.84 -9.54 4.14
C ASN A 60 -23.42 -10.69 5.06
N LYS A 61 -23.28 -10.44 6.37
CA LYS A 61 -22.67 -11.40 7.30
C LYS A 61 -21.38 -11.97 6.71
N GLY A 62 -20.52 -11.11 6.14
CA GLY A 62 -19.29 -11.56 5.46
C GLY A 62 -18.44 -12.49 6.32
N PHE A 63 -18.50 -12.29 7.64
CA PHE A 63 -17.89 -13.18 8.62
C PHE A 63 -18.46 -14.60 8.63
N SER A 64 -19.79 -14.78 8.50
CA SER A 64 -20.37 -16.12 8.45
C SER A 64 -19.98 -16.86 7.18
N VAL A 65 -19.87 -16.16 6.04
CA VAL A 65 -19.37 -16.77 4.79
C VAL A 65 -17.90 -17.17 4.93
N LEU A 66 -17.08 -16.33 5.56
CA LEU A 66 -15.68 -16.62 5.81
C LEU A 66 -15.51 -17.85 6.71
N VAL A 67 -16.28 -17.94 7.80
CA VAL A 67 -16.25 -19.08 8.72
C VAL A 67 -16.75 -20.34 8.04
N SER A 68 -17.84 -20.29 7.27
CA SER A 68 -18.34 -21.43 6.51
C SER A 68 -17.35 -21.93 5.45
N CYS A 69 -16.65 -21.04 4.75
CA CYS A 69 -15.58 -21.42 3.83
C CYS A 69 -14.40 -22.06 4.57
N PHE A 70 -14.04 -21.52 5.73
CA PHE A 70 -12.97 -22.07 6.56
C PHE A 70 -13.33 -23.48 7.04
N ASP A 71 -14.52 -23.66 7.60
CA ASP A 71 -15.02 -24.95 8.07
C ASP A 71 -15.06 -25.98 6.93
N GLY A 72 -15.51 -25.58 5.73
CA GLY A 72 -15.54 -26.46 4.56
C GLY A 72 -14.16 -26.90 4.09
N ILE A 73 -13.19 -25.98 4.02
CA ILE A 73 -11.81 -26.32 3.67
C ILE A 73 -11.20 -27.22 4.74
N PHE A 74 -11.44 -26.92 6.02
CA PHE A 74 -10.93 -27.71 7.13
C PHE A 74 -11.51 -29.13 7.13
N SER A 75 -12.82 -29.27 6.94
CA SER A 75 -13.48 -30.57 6.87
C SER A 75 -13.02 -31.38 5.65
N ASP A 76 -12.82 -30.73 4.50
CA ASP A 76 -12.33 -31.40 3.28
C ASP A 76 -10.90 -31.90 3.45
N VAL A 77 -10.04 -31.12 4.10
CA VAL A 77 -8.66 -31.51 4.43
C VAL A 77 -8.66 -32.70 5.39
N LEU A 78 -9.52 -32.68 6.40
CA LEU A 78 -9.62 -33.75 7.38
C LEU A 78 -10.20 -35.03 6.77
N ALA A 79 -11.24 -34.93 5.95
CA ALA A 79 -11.84 -36.07 5.24
C ALA A 79 -10.85 -36.71 4.24
N ARG A 80 -10.05 -35.89 3.54
CA ARG A 80 -9.00 -36.39 2.64
C ARG A 80 -7.88 -37.11 3.38
N HIS A 81 -7.59 -36.72 4.63
CA HIS A 81 -6.65 -37.45 5.46
C HIS A 81 -7.15 -38.88 5.74
N GLU A 82 -8.41 -39.04 6.13
CA GLU A 82 -9.00 -40.36 6.42
C GLU A 82 -9.11 -41.23 5.16
N GLN A 83 -9.55 -40.64 4.03
CA GLN A 83 -9.83 -41.40 2.81
C GLN A 83 -8.56 -41.89 2.09
N LEU A 84 -7.45 -41.15 2.14
CA LEU A 84 -6.23 -41.54 1.43
C LEU A 84 -5.27 -42.39 2.28
N ASN A 85 -5.43 -42.46 3.61
CA ASN A 85 -4.48 -43.09 4.55
C ASN A 85 -3.00 -42.78 4.23
N ASN A 86 -2.74 -41.60 3.67
CA ASN A 86 -1.44 -41.19 3.18
C ASN A 86 -0.89 -40.08 4.10
N PRO A 87 0.19 -40.34 4.86
CA PRO A 87 0.73 -39.38 5.83
C PRO A 87 1.31 -38.12 5.18
N HIS A 88 1.55 -38.13 3.87
CA HIS A 88 2.12 -37.01 3.14
C HIS A 88 1.18 -35.80 3.00
N LEU A 89 -0.14 -35.98 3.12
CA LEU A 89 -1.11 -34.88 3.00
C LEU A 89 -1.17 -33.98 4.26
N LEU A 90 -0.76 -34.51 5.41
CA LEU A 90 -0.66 -33.76 6.67
C LEU A 90 0.61 -32.91 6.76
N LEU A 91 1.67 -33.27 6.05
CA LEU A 91 2.94 -32.56 6.05
C LEU A 91 2.81 -31.08 5.65
N PRO A 92 2.10 -30.68 4.58
CA PRO A 92 1.95 -29.26 4.26
C PRO A 92 1.16 -28.50 5.33
N VAL A 93 0.14 -29.12 5.95
CA VAL A 93 -0.64 -28.51 7.03
C VAL A 93 0.23 -28.31 8.28
N ALA A 94 0.99 -29.33 8.67
CA ALA A 94 1.91 -29.25 9.81
C ALA A 94 3.03 -28.22 9.57
N MET A 95 3.59 -28.16 8.36
CA MET A 95 4.60 -27.17 7.98
C MET A 95 4.07 -25.74 8.10
N VAL A 96 2.84 -25.47 7.63
CA VAL A 96 2.21 -24.15 7.75
C VAL A 96 1.98 -23.79 9.23
N LEU A 97 1.53 -24.74 10.06
CA LEU A 97 1.34 -24.49 11.49
C LEU A 97 2.66 -24.20 12.23
N ILE A 98 3.75 -24.91 11.90
CA ILE A 98 5.07 -24.68 12.47
C ILE A 98 5.61 -23.30 12.04
N LEU A 99 5.42 -22.92 10.78
CA LEU A 99 5.82 -21.59 10.29
C LEU A 99 5.04 -20.48 11.00
N LEU A 100 3.72 -20.63 11.15
CA LEU A 100 2.89 -19.66 11.88
C LEU A 100 3.28 -19.56 13.36
N TRP A 101 3.57 -20.70 14.00
CA TRP A 101 4.05 -20.73 15.38
C TRP A 101 5.42 -20.07 15.52
N GLY A 102 6.35 -20.34 14.60
CA GLY A 102 7.68 -19.74 14.58
C GLY A 102 7.64 -18.22 14.32
N ILE A 103 6.78 -17.75 13.40
CA ILE A 103 6.57 -16.33 13.15
C ILE A 103 5.96 -15.65 14.38
N GLY A 104 4.95 -16.28 15.01
CA GLY A 104 4.33 -15.76 16.23
C GLY A 104 5.32 -15.69 17.41
N PHE A 105 6.19 -16.70 17.54
CA PHE A 105 7.27 -16.71 18.52
C PHE A 105 8.29 -15.57 18.26
N ALA A 106 8.74 -15.41 17.03
CA ALA A 106 9.69 -14.37 16.62
C ALA A 106 9.14 -12.94 16.77
N VAL A 107 7.82 -12.75 16.61
CA VAL A 107 7.16 -11.46 16.84
C VAL A 107 6.96 -11.17 18.33
N ARG A 108 6.80 -12.19 19.17
CA ARG A 108 6.63 -12.04 20.62
C ARG A 108 7.93 -11.74 21.36
N GLU A 109 9.07 -12.08 20.77
CA GLU A 109 10.41 -11.87 21.35
C GLU A 109 11.05 -10.52 20.95
N ARG A 110 10.37 -9.70 20.13
CA ARG A 110 10.72 -8.29 19.85
C ARG A 110 9.83 -7.33 20.63
#